data_AF-A0A8J2KQW3-F1
#
_entry.id   AF-A0A8J2KQW3-F1
#
_cell.length_a   1.000
_cell.length_b   1.000
_cell.length_c   1.000
_cell.angle_alpha   90.00
_cell.angle_beta   90.00
_cell.angle_gamma   90.00
#
_symmetry.space_group_name_H-M   'P 1'
#
loop_
_entity.id
_entity.type
_entity.pdbx_description
1 polymer ?
#
loop_
_entity_poly.entity_id
_entity_poly.type
_entity_poly.pdbx_seq_one_letter_code
_entity_poly.pdbx_strand_id
1 'polypeptide(L)'
;MQVIACESEIGWRDDARKLLIVFTDGSFHVAGDGKLAGIVMPNDMKCHLDNNSYTHEKILDYPSIGQLNVKVKEAQVHVIFAVTANQQRLYEKLRARIDGSEVVTFEKDSSNVAEIIRKEYKKLKETLELIQEPEKTDDLKITYTYNCDGDGDHSHEFYHSKPRCTIKEAEQRLLFNITLELLEEACIGQTRFDNKEVKIYPFSLRTEALTLNIKTICDCPCKNQVRSYD
;
A
#
# COMPACT_ATOMS: atom_id res chain seq x y z
N MET A 1 4.87 0.70 -13.91
CA MET A 1 5.60 1.89 -13.45
C MET A 1 5.07 3.15 -14.11
N GLN A 2 5.29 3.37 -15.40
CA GLN A 2 4.94 4.63 -16.08
C GLN A 2 3.46 5.04 -15.96
N VAL A 3 2.52 4.10 -16.13
CA VAL A 3 1.08 4.37 -15.94
C VAL A 3 0.73 4.88 -14.52
N ILE A 4 1.55 4.55 -13.52
CA ILE A 4 1.35 4.96 -12.13
C ILE A 4 2.10 6.27 -11.85
N ALA A 5 3.32 6.42 -12.37
CA ALA A 5 4.18 7.59 -12.12
C ALA A 5 3.78 8.84 -12.93
N CYS A 6 3.19 8.67 -14.11
CA CYS A 6 2.78 9.75 -15.00
C CYS A 6 1.33 10.17 -14.74
N GLU A 7 1.06 10.75 -13.57
CA GLU A 7 -0.32 11.04 -13.14
C GLU A 7 -1.05 12.00 -14.09
N SER A 8 -0.35 13.03 -14.59
CA SER A 8 -0.89 14.03 -15.51
C SER A 8 -1.19 13.48 -16.90
N GLU A 9 -0.26 12.70 -17.47
CA GLU A 9 -0.33 12.18 -18.83
C GLU A 9 -1.41 11.10 -18.94
N ILE A 10 -1.56 10.29 -17.89
CA ILE A 10 -2.62 9.28 -17.79
C ILE A 10 -3.96 9.93 -17.41
N GLY A 11 -3.93 11.04 -16.70
CA GLY A 11 -5.14 11.78 -16.29
C GLY A 11 -5.83 11.18 -15.06
N TRP A 12 -5.05 10.68 -14.09
CA TRP A 12 -5.62 10.23 -12.83
C TRP A 12 -6.26 11.40 -12.08
N ARG A 13 -7.52 11.26 -11.69
CA ARG A 13 -8.19 12.24 -10.83
C ARG A 13 -7.85 11.97 -9.37
N ASP A 14 -7.66 13.03 -8.59
CA ASP A 14 -7.36 12.93 -7.16
C ASP A 14 -8.55 12.45 -6.33
N ASP A 15 -9.76 12.78 -6.75
CA ASP A 15 -11.04 12.48 -6.09
C ASP A 15 -11.69 11.17 -6.58
N ALA A 16 -10.93 10.30 -7.25
CA ALA A 16 -11.45 9.08 -7.85
C ALA A 16 -10.67 7.84 -7.43
N ARG A 17 -11.38 6.71 -7.37
CA ARG A 17 -10.74 5.40 -7.27
C ARG A 17 -9.96 5.12 -8.54
N LYS A 18 -8.66 4.83 -8.40
CA LYS A 18 -7.77 4.53 -9.53
C LYS A 18 -7.63 3.02 -9.67
N LEU A 19 -8.07 2.49 -10.82
CA LEU A 19 -8.01 1.06 -11.13
C LEU A 19 -7.14 0.84 -12.37
N LEU A 20 -6.05 0.09 -12.21
CA LEU A 20 -5.15 -0.32 -13.28
C LEU A 20 -5.31 -1.81 -13.54
N ILE A 21 -5.59 -2.19 -14.77
CA ILE A 21 -5.75 -3.60 -15.17
C ILE A 21 -4.66 -3.96 -16.15
N VAL A 22 -3.91 -5.01 -15.82
CA VAL A 22 -2.79 -5.51 -16.63
C VAL A 22 -3.17 -6.87 -17.18
N PHE A 23 -3.35 -6.94 -18.51
CA PHE A 23 -3.62 -8.19 -19.22
C PHE A 23 -2.32 -8.79 -19.75
N THR A 24 -2.06 -10.07 -19.45
CA THR A 24 -0.87 -10.78 -19.95
C THR A 24 -1.01 -12.29 -19.87
N ASP A 25 -0.47 -13.01 -20.84
CA ASP A 25 -0.32 -14.47 -20.83
C ASP A 25 1.14 -14.94 -20.60
N GLY A 26 2.06 -13.99 -20.48
CA GLY A 26 3.48 -14.18 -20.24
C GLY A 26 3.92 -13.90 -18.80
N SER A 27 5.16 -14.29 -18.49
CA SER A 27 5.86 -13.85 -17.28
C SER A 27 6.30 -12.37 -17.41
N PHE A 28 6.83 -11.81 -16.32
CA PHE A 28 7.37 -10.46 -16.30
C PHE A 28 8.88 -10.45 -16.04
N HIS A 29 9.54 -9.38 -16.48
CA HIS A 29 10.91 -9.06 -16.10
C HIS A 29 10.95 -8.19 -14.84
N VAL A 30 12.04 -8.30 -14.09
CA VAL A 30 12.26 -7.56 -12.84
C VAL A 30 13.65 -6.92 -12.85
N ALA A 31 13.87 -5.93 -11.98
CA ALA A 31 15.18 -5.32 -11.77
C ALA A 31 16.31 -6.38 -11.72
N GLY A 32 17.33 -6.18 -12.52
CA GLY A 32 18.43 -7.09 -12.81
C GLY A 32 18.37 -7.72 -14.20
N ASP A 33 17.17 -7.93 -14.75
CA ASP A 33 17.00 -8.62 -16.04
C ASP A 33 17.52 -7.79 -17.22
N GLY A 34 17.43 -6.45 -17.15
CA GLY A 34 17.94 -5.54 -18.18
C GLY A 34 19.44 -5.68 -18.43
N LYS A 35 20.19 -6.25 -17.48
CA LYS A 35 21.62 -6.53 -17.62
C LYS A 35 21.93 -7.41 -18.83
N LEU A 36 21.02 -8.32 -19.21
CA LEU A 36 21.16 -9.15 -20.41
C LEU A 36 21.15 -8.34 -21.71
N ALA A 37 20.54 -7.16 -21.70
CA ALA A 37 20.50 -6.20 -22.81
C ALA A 37 21.52 -5.06 -22.65
N GLY A 38 22.42 -5.13 -21.65
CA GLY A 38 23.38 -4.06 -21.35
C GLY A 38 22.78 -2.87 -20.59
N ILE A 39 21.54 -2.97 -20.13
CA ILE A 39 20.84 -1.93 -19.36
C ILE A 39 21.14 -2.17 -17.87
N VAL A 40 21.95 -1.31 -17.27
CA VAL A 40 22.42 -1.47 -15.88
C VAL A 40 21.99 -0.36 -14.93
N MET A 41 21.40 0.72 -15.46
CA MET A 41 20.91 1.81 -14.64
C MET A 41 19.59 1.42 -13.98
N PRO A 42 19.47 1.44 -12.64
CA PRO A 42 18.23 1.11 -11.95
C PRO A 42 17.08 2.04 -12.36
N ASN A 43 15.85 1.53 -12.30
CA ASN A 43 14.66 2.34 -12.50
C ASN A 43 14.61 3.50 -11.48
N ASP A 44 14.32 4.72 -11.93
CA ASP A 44 14.30 5.90 -11.07
C ASP A 44 12.90 6.24 -10.51
N MET A 45 11.87 5.44 -10.86
CA MET A 45 10.47 5.60 -10.48
C MET A 45 9.84 6.92 -10.94
N LYS A 46 10.42 7.62 -11.92
CA LYS A 46 9.88 8.88 -12.45
C LYS A 46 9.07 8.65 -13.74
N CYS A 47 8.28 9.67 -14.08
CA CYS A 47 7.58 9.72 -15.35
C CYS A 47 8.56 10.03 -16.49
N HIS A 48 8.50 9.22 -17.54
CA HIS A 48 9.32 9.28 -18.75
C HIS A 48 8.48 8.99 -20.00
N LEU A 49 7.20 9.35 -19.96
CA LEU A 49 6.32 9.30 -21.13
C LEU A 49 6.49 10.57 -21.96
N ASP A 50 6.69 10.39 -23.26
CA ASP A 50 6.60 11.45 -24.26
C ASP A 50 5.71 10.95 -25.40
N ASN A 51 4.66 11.70 -25.74
CA ASN A 51 3.68 11.32 -26.77
C ASN A 51 3.17 9.87 -26.62
N ASN A 52 2.81 9.47 -25.39
CA ASN A 52 2.37 8.11 -25.01
C ASN A 52 3.41 7.00 -25.22
N SER A 53 4.67 7.34 -25.45
CA SER A 53 5.77 6.39 -25.60
C SER A 53 6.75 6.48 -24.44
N TYR A 54 7.23 5.34 -23.96
CA TYR A 54 8.21 5.30 -22.87
C TYR A 54 9.62 5.53 -23.42
N THR A 55 10.19 6.69 -23.11
CA THR A 55 11.47 7.15 -23.67
C THR A 55 12.70 6.45 -23.09
N HIS A 56 12.57 5.86 -21.91
CA HIS A 56 13.71 5.30 -21.16
C HIS A 56 13.79 3.77 -21.19
N GLU A 57 13.10 3.12 -22.12
CA GLU A 57 13.04 1.65 -22.25
C GLU A 57 14.41 0.99 -22.51
N LYS A 58 15.37 1.73 -23.10
CA LYS A 58 16.74 1.28 -23.35
C LYS A 58 17.77 1.87 -22.39
N ILE A 59 17.32 2.68 -21.43
CA ILE A 59 18.18 3.46 -20.53
C ILE A 59 18.07 2.91 -19.11
N LEU A 60 16.84 2.71 -18.64
CA LEU A 60 16.54 2.28 -17.28
C LEU A 60 16.08 0.82 -17.28
N ASP A 61 16.60 0.06 -16.33
CA ASP A 61 16.20 -1.32 -16.07
C ASP A 61 14.73 -1.40 -15.62
N TYR A 62 14.19 -2.61 -15.61
CA TYR A 62 12.89 -2.92 -15.06
C TYR A 62 12.81 -2.48 -13.59
N PRO A 63 11.63 -2.02 -13.12
CA PRO A 63 11.45 -1.67 -11.73
C PRO A 63 11.58 -2.93 -10.85
N SER A 64 12.10 -2.76 -9.64
CA SER A 64 11.98 -3.80 -8.63
C SER A 64 10.54 -3.88 -8.10
N ILE A 65 10.18 -5.02 -7.50
CA ILE A 65 8.85 -5.20 -6.87
C ILE A 65 8.64 -4.16 -5.75
N GLY A 66 9.67 -3.84 -4.98
CA GLY A 66 9.61 -2.84 -3.92
C GLY A 66 9.34 -1.43 -4.46
N GLN A 67 10.03 -1.03 -5.52
CA GLN A 67 9.79 0.24 -6.20
C GLN A 67 8.36 0.34 -6.75
N LEU A 68 7.85 -0.75 -7.31
CA LEU A 68 6.46 -0.81 -7.77
C LEU A 68 5.47 -0.66 -6.61
N ASN A 69 5.70 -1.34 -5.47
CA ASN A 69 4.83 -1.23 -4.31
C ASN A 69 4.82 0.20 -3.73
N VAL A 70 5.98 0.85 -3.66
CA VAL A 70 6.09 2.27 -3.23
C VAL A 70 5.21 3.15 -4.11
N LYS A 71 5.34 3.06 -5.44
CA LYS A 71 4.53 3.88 -6.34
C LYS A 71 3.05 3.53 -6.34
N VAL A 72 2.69 2.26 -6.18
CA VAL A 72 1.30 1.82 -6.03
C VAL A 72 0.66 2.45 -4.78
N LYS A 73 1.36 2.45 -3.64
CA LYS A 73 0.91 3.09 -2.40
C LYS A 73 0.78 4.60 -2.54
N GLU A 74 1.85 5.28 -2.98
CA GLU A 74 1.85 6.74 -3.14
C GLU A 74 0.72 7.22 -4.06
N ALA A 75 0.53 6.52 -5.19
CA ALA A 75 -0.52 6.87 -6.15
C ALA A 75 -1.91 6.36 -5.75
N GLN A 76 -2.00 5.47 -4.75
CA GLN A 76 -3.22 4.75 -4.32
C GLN A 76 -3.95 4.07 -5.49
N VAL A 77 -3.20 3.37 -6.33
CA VAL A 77 -3.71 2.67 -7.51
C VAL A 77 -3.99 1.21 -7.18
N HIS A 78 -5.21 0.75 -7.39
CA HIS A 78 -5.53 -0.67 -7.30
C HIS A 78 -5.11 -1.39 -8.58
N VAL A 79 -4.27 -2.41 -8.46
CA VAL A 79 -3.71 -3.13 -9.61
C VAL A 79 -4.34 -4.51 -9.73
N ILE A 80 -5.00 -4.78 -10.86
CA ILE A 80 -5.52 -6.11 -11.19
C ILE A 80 -4.62 -6.74 -12.23
N PHE A 81 -4.00 -7.86 -11.89
CA PHE A 81 -3.29 -8.70 -12.83
C PHE A 81 -4.28 -9.72 -13.43
N ALA A 82 -4.78 -9.41 -14.62
CA ALA A 82 -5.57 -10.34 -15.41
C ALA A 82 -4.63 -11.23 -16.21
N VAL A 83 -4.45 -12.48 -15.75
CA VAL A 83 -3.47 -13.40 -16.32
C VAL A 83 -4.09 -14.71 -16.80
N THR A 84 -3.41 -15.43 -17.69
CA THR A 84 -3.85 -16.78 -18.07
C THR A 84 -3.58 -17.78 -16.94
N ALA A 85 -4.32 -18.90 -16.90
CA ALA A 85 -4.27 -19.87 -15.80
C ALA A 85 -2.85 -20.40 -15.49
N ASN A 86 -2.01 -20.57 -16.51
CA ASN A 86 -0.62 -21.00 -16.36
C ASN A 86 0.29 -19.96 -15.66
N GLN A 87 -0.10 -18.68 -15.66
CA GLN A 87 0.65 -17.59 -15.01
C GLN A 87 0.11 -17.27 -13.60
N GLN A 88 -1.09 -17.75 -13.24
CA GLN A 88 -1.75 -17.39 -11.99
C GLN A 88 -0.84 -17.57 -10.77
N ARG A 89 -0.16 -18.72 -10.63
CA ARG A 89 0.74 -19.00 -9.50
C ARG A 89 1.90 -18.01 -9.40
N LEU A 90 2.43 -17.53 -10.53
CA LEU A 90 3.52 -16.55 -10.55
C LEU A 90 3.02 -15.19 -10.06
N TYR A 91 1.88 -14.75 -10.58
CA TYR A 91 1.31 -13.45 -10.22
C TYR A 91 0.73 -13.43 -8.80
N GLU A 92 0.27 -14.55 -8.24
CA GLU A 92 -0.13 -14.62 -6.83
C GLU A 92 1.02 -14.32 -5.87
N LYS A 93 2.25 -14.74 -6.22
CA LYS A 93 3.45 -14.36 -5.45
C LYS A 93 3.76 -12.87 -5.55
N LEU A 94 3.49 -12.26 -6.70
CA LEU A 94 3.64 -10.82 -6.91
C LEU A 94 2.58 -10.05 -6.10
N ARG A 95 1.33 -10.52 -6.13
CA ARG A 95 0.21 -9.95 -5.39
C ARG A 95 0.45 -9.91 -3.88
N ALA A 96 1.11 -10.93 -3.33
CA ALA A 96 1.50 -10.95 -1.91
C ALA A 96 2.54 -9.87 -1.53
N ARG A 97 3.15 -9.16 -2.50
CA ARG A 97 4.19 -8.14 -2.28
C ARG A 97 3.80 -6.74 -2.73
N ILE A 98 2.63 -6.60 -3.37
CA ILE A 98 2.12 -5.33 -3.86
C ILE A 98 0.76 -5.08 -3.21
N ASP A 99 0.70 -4.04 -2.40
CA ASP A 99 -0.52 -3.67 -1.69
C ASP A 99 -1.58 -3.14 -2.66
N GLY A 100 -2.85 -3.39 -2.34
CA GLY A 100 -3.96 -3.04 -3.22
C GLY A 100 -3.96 -3.78 -4.56
N SER A 101 -3.29 -4.93 -4.67
CA SER A 101 -3.28 -5.75 -5.88
C SER A 101 -4.08 -7.04 -5.78
N GLU A 102 -4.61 -7.48 -6.92
CA GLU A 102 -5.43 -8.68 -7.08
C GLU A 102 -4.99 -9.45 -8.33
N VAL A 103 -5.22 -10.77 -8.33
CA VAL A 103 -4.98 -11.63 -9.49
C VAL A 103 -6.31 -12.22 -9.94
N VAL A 104 -6.58 -12.15 -11.22
CA VAL A 104 -7.76 -12.74 -11.85
C VAL A 104 -7.33 -13.54 -13.06
N THR A 105 -8.01 -14.65 -13.30
CA THR A 105 -7.74 -15.49 -14.46
C THR A 105 -8.68 -15.09 -15.59
N PHE A 106 -8.14 -14.76 -16.77
CA PHE A 106 -8.94 -14.50 -17.97
C PHE A 106 -8.82 -15.62 -19.00
N GLU A 107 -9.87 -15.80 -19.79
CA GLU A 107 -9.86 -16.75 -20.91
C GLU A 107 -9.14 -16.12 -22.11
N LYS A 108 -8.37 -16.91 -22.86
CA LYS A 108 -7.51 -16.39 -23.94
C LYS A 108 -8.29 -15.67 -25.05
N ASP A 109 -9.57 -15.98 -25.21
CA ASP A 109 -10.46 -15.32 -26.17
C ASP A 109 -10.99 -13.96 -25.68
N SER A 110 -10.58 -13.51 -24.48
CA SER A 110 -10.99 -12.27 -23.83
C SER A 110 -12.51 -12.15 -23.61
N SER A 111 -13.24 -13.26 -23.69
CA SER A 111 -14.71 -13.28 -23.58
C SER A 111 -15.20 -12.80 -22.21
N ASN A 112 -14.41 -13.02 -21.15
CA ASN A 112 -14.76 -12.70 -19.77
C ASN A 112 -14.20 -11.36 -19.25
N VAL A 113 -13.51 -10.57 -20.09
CA VAL A 113 -12.83 -9.32 -19.66
C VAL A 113 -13.82 -8.32 -19.05
N ALA A 114 -14.97 -8.09 -19.69
CA ALA A 114 -15.96 -7.14 -19.19
C ALA A 114 -16.56 -7.57 -17.84
N GLU A 115 -16.73 -8.88 -17.61
CA GLU A 115 -17.22 -9.41 -16.35
C GLU A 115 -16.17 -9.24 -15.24
N ILE A 116 -14.91 -9.55 -15.54
CA ILE A 116 -13.77 -9.33 -14.63
C ILE A 116 -13.74 -7.87 -14.16
N ILE A 117 -13.82 -6.91 -15.08
CA ILE A 117 -13.80 -5.47 -14.74
C ILE A 117 -14.96 -5.13 -13.79
N ARG A 118 -16.18 -5.57 -14.10
CA ARG A 118 -17.37 -5.29 -13.26
C ARG A 118 -17.23 -5.90 -11.88
N LYS A 119 -16.78 -7.16 -11.80
CA LYS A 119 -16.61 -7.90 -10.56
C LYS A 119 -15.55 -7.25 -9.67
N GLU A 120 -14.39 -6.93 -10.23
CA GLU A 120 -13.31 -6.35 -9.45
C GLU A 120 -13.60 -4.89 -9.05
N TYR A 121 -14.28 -4.12 -9.91
CA TYR A 121 -14.77 -2.80 -9.52
C TYR A 121 -15.78 -2.88 -8.36
N LYS A 122 -16.70 -3.84 -8.40
CA LYS A 122 -17.66 -4.08 -7.31
C LYS A 122 -16.93 -4.49 -6.03
N LYS A 123 -16.02 -5.45 -6.10
CA LYS A 123 -15.19 -5.90 -4.97
C LYS A 123 -14.38 -4.75 -4.38
N LEU A 124 -13.81 -3.90 -5.23
CA LEU A 124 -13.10 -2.70 -4.80
C LEU A 124 -14.04 -1.75 -4.04
N LYS A 125 -15.24 -1.49 -4.57
CA LYS A 125 -16.26 -0.67 -3.90
C LYS A 125 -16.61 -1.22 -2.51
N GLU A 126 -16.69 -2.53 -2.41
CA GLU A 126 -17.09 -3.28 -1.22
C GLU A 126 -15.89 -3.64 -0.32
N THR A 127 -14.65 -3.25 -0.63
CA THR A 127 -13.49 -3.59 0.22
C THR A 127 -12.97 -2.34 0.93
N LEU A 128 -12.87 -2.43 2.25
CA LEU A 128 -12.14 -1.48 3.08
C LEU A 128 -10.85 -2.15 3.55
N GLU A 129 -9.70 -1.59 3.18
CA GLU A 129 -8.38 -2.02 3.64
C GLU A 129 -7.68 -0.82 4.27
N LEU A 130 -7.23 -0.95 5.51
CA LEU A 130 -6.49 0.10 6.21
C LEU A 130 -4.98 -0.08 5.98
N ILE A 131 -4.32 1.02 5.61
CA ILE A 131 -2.86 1.11 5.54
C ILE A 131 -2.37 1.99 6.68
N GLN A 132 -1.19 1.65 7.17
CA GLN A 132 -0.40 2.44 8.10
C GLN A 132 0.86 2.97 7.42
N GLU A 133 1.20 4.23 7.71
CA GLU A 133 2.46 4.84 7.32
C GLU A 133 3.11 5.53 8.54
N PRO A 134 4.35 5.16 8.92
CA PRO A 134 5.19 4.12 8.32
C PRO A 134 4.66 2.69 8.57
N GLU A 135 4.93 1.76 7.64
CA GLU A 135 4.43 0.37 7.70
C GLU A 135 4.98 -0.40 8.92
N LYS A 136 6.18 -0.05 9.38
CA LYS A 136 6.77 -0.57 10.60
C LYS A 136 7.28 0.58 11.45
N THR A 137 7.10 0.43 12.75
CA THR A 137 7.60 1.32 13.78
C THR A 137 8.40 0.48 14.77
N ASP A 138 9.68 0.80 14.94
CA ASP A 138 10.58 0.01 15.79
C ASP A 138 10.28 0.20 17.28
N ASP A 139 9.72 1.35 17.67
CA ASP A 139 9.51 1.75 19.06
C ASP A 139 8.02 1.85 19.46
N LEU A 140 7.12 1.48 18.55
CA LEU A 140 5.68 1.55 18.73
C LEU A 140 5.05 0.31 18.11
N LYS A 141 4.23 -0.41 18.88
CA LYS A 141 3.41 -1.50 18.41
C LYS A 141 1.97 -1.01 18.27
N ILE A 142 1.44 -1.16 17.05
CA ILE A 142 0.06 -0.83 16.72
C ILE A 142 -0.67 -2.13 16.42
N THR A 143 -1.75 -2.38 17.15
CA THR A 143 -2.60 -3.56 16.97
C THR A 143 -4.01 -3.10 16.60
N TYR A 144 -4.63 -3.82 15.66
CA TYR A 144 -5.99 -3.56 15.22
C TYR A 144 -6.91 -4.69 15.66
N THR A 145 -8.06 -4.34 16.20
CA THR A 145 -9.15 -5.27 16.52
C THR A 145 -10.42 -4.77 15.83
N TYR A 146 -11.05 -5.59 14.99
CA TYR A 146 -12.20 -5.17 14.20
C TYR A 146 -13.13 -6.35 13.90
N ASN A 147 -14.40 -6.05 13.63
CA ASN A 147 -15.38 -7.01 13.16
C ASN A 147 -15.98 -6.52 11.83
N CYS A 148 -15.83 -7.29 10.77
CA CYS A 148 -16.36 -6.96 9.45
C CYS A 148 -17.84 -7.32 9.26
N ASP A 149 -18.40 -8.18 10.11
CA ASP A 149 -19.73 -8.75 9.96
C ASP A 149 -20.80 -8.02 10.77
N GLY A 150 -20.42 -7.02 11.58
CA GLY A 150 -21.34 -6.30 12.45
C GLY A 150 -21.91 -7.12 13.62
N ASP A 151 -21.72 -8.44 13.63
CA ASP A 151 -22.17 -9.35 14.66
C ASP A 151 -21.09 -10.43 14.90
N GLY A 152 -20.71 -10.66 16.16
CA GLY A 152 -19.82 -11.75 16.56
C GLY A 152 -18.32 -11.44 16.58
N ASP A 153 -17.74 -11.50 17.78
CA ASP A 153 -16.32 -11.30 18.11
C ASP A 153 -15.39 -12.25 17.31
N HIS A 154 -14.87 -11.75 16.19
CA HIS A 154 -13.69 -12.28 15.52
C HIS A 154 -12.57 -11.24 15.61
N SER A 155 -12.22 -10.89 16.85
CA SER A 155 -11.05 -10.08 17.18
C SER A 155 -9.77 -10.78 16.73
N HIS A 156 -9.38 -10.55 15.49
CA HIS A 156 -8.07 -10.96 15.03
C HIS A 156 -7.06 -9.92 15.51
N GLU A 157 -6.26 -10.25 16.53
CA GLU A 157 -5.07 -9.47 16.87
C GLU A 157 -4.04 -9.64 15.75
N PHE A 158 -3.87 -8.59 14.99
CA PHE A 158 -2.98 -8.57 13.87
C PHE A 158 -1.81 -7.65 14.15
N TYR A 159 -0.65 -8.24 14.44
CA TYR A 159 0.62 -7.53 14.49
C TYR A 159 1.12 -7.31 13.05
N HIS A 160 1.23 -6.06 12.62
CA HIS A 160 1.62 -5.66 11.25
C HIS A 160 0.72 -6.16 10.10
N SER A 161 -0.47 -6.68 10.39
CA SER A 161 -1.42 -7.05 9.33
C SER A 161 -2.28 -5.84 8.96
N LYS A 162 -2.57 -5.71 7.66
CA LYS A 162 -3.42 -4.66 7.09
C LYS A 162 -4.88 -5.06 7.31
N PRO A 163 -5.63 -4.39 8.21
CA PRO A 163 -7.03 -4.70 8.45
C PRO A 163 -7.82 -4.63 7.16
N ARG A 164 -8.57 -5.69 6.86
CA ARG A 164 -9.37 -5.77 5.63
C ARG A 164 -10.76 -6.31 5.91
N CYS A 165 -11.77 -5.57 5.45
CA CYS A 165 -13.18 -5.91 5.57
C CYS A 165 -13.89 -5.84 4.22
N THR A 166 -14.91 -6.69 4.06
CA THR A 166 -15.88 -6.59 2.96
C THR A 166 -17.15 -5.92 3.48
N ILE A 167 -17.50 -4.79 2.91
CA ILE A 167 -18.72 -4.01 3.11
C ILE A 167 -19.86 -4.76 2.41
N LYS A 168 -20.86 -5.17 3.19
CA LYS A 168 -22.04 -5.90 2.70
C LYS A 168 -23.20 -4.97 2.35
N GLU A 169 -23.27 -3.80 2.99
CA GLU A 169 -24.37 -2.83 2.85
C GLU A 169 -23.82 -1.41 2.65
N ALA A 170 -24.51 -0.60 1.84
CA ALA A 170 -24.02 0.72 1.42
C ALA A 170 -23.79 1.73 2.57
N GLU A 171 -24.39 1.51 3.73
CA GLU A 171 -24.29 2.36 4.92
C GLU A 171 -23.72 1.62 6.14
N GLN A 172 -23.08 0.47 5.91
CA GLN A 172 -22.49 -0.32 6.98
C GLN A 172 -21.38 0.49 7.69
N ARG A 173 -21.49 0.62 9.01
CA ARG A 173 -20.44 1.19 9.85
C ARG A 173 -19.51 0.09 10.32
N LEU A 174 -18.23 0.24 10.00
CA LEU A 174 -17.16 -0.63 10.48
C LEU A 174 -16.41 0.08 11.61
N LEU A 175 -16.24 -0.61 12.73
CA LEU A 175 -15.50 -0.11 13.88
C LEU A 175 -14.16 -0.82 13.98
N PHE A 176 -13.09 -0.03 14.06
CA PHE A 176 -11.72 -0.50 14.25
C PHE A 176 -11.22 0.04 15.59
N ASN A 177 -10.90 -0.86 16.51
CA ASN A 177 -10.21 -0.52 17.75
C ASN A 177 -8.71 -0.58 17.49
N ILE A 178 -8.02 0.54 17.75
CA ILE A 178 -6.58 0.67 17.53
C ILE A 178 -5.92 0.76 18.91
N THR A 179 -5.09 -0.22 19.22
CA THR A 179 -4.32 -0.28 20.46
C THR A 179 -2.88 0.13 20.17
N LEU A 180 -2.38 1.11 20.92
CA LEU A 180 -1.01 1.60 20.84
C LEU A 180 -0.23 1.13 22.06
N GLU A 181 0.89 0.47 21.84
CA GLU A 181 1.81 -0.02 22.86
C GLU A 181 3.20 0.56 22.57
N LEU A 182 3.71 1.43 23.45
CA LEU A 182 5.08 1.93 23.35
C LEU A 182 6.06 0.86 23.81
N LEU A 183 7.08 0.60 23.01
CA LEU A 183 8.13 -0.36 23.33
C LEU A 183 9.23 0.33 24.15
N GLU A 184 10.09 -0.44 24.83
CA GLU A 184 11.12 0.10 25.74
C GLU A 184 12.09 1.05 25.02
N GLU A 185 12.36 0.77 23.75
CA GLU A 185 13.20 1.56 22.86
C GLU A 185 12.70 3.00 22.69
N ALA A 186 11.40 3.26 22.89
CA ALA A 186 10.79 4.57 22.68
C ALA A 186 11.35 5.67 23.59
N CYS A 187 11.96 5.29 24.72
CA CYS A 187 12.52 6.19 25.72
C CYS A 187 14.05 6.13 25.86
N ILE A 188 14.75 5.35 25.02
CA ILE A 188 16.19 5.10 25.14
C ILE A 188 16.96 5.71 23.94
N GLY A 189 18.10 6.36 24.21
CA GLY A 189 19.02 6.87 23.18
C GLY A 189 18.70 8.27 22.60
N GLN A 190 19.35 8.63 21.48
CA GLN A 190 19.17 9.91 20.77
C GLN A 190 17.96 9.92 19.82
N THR A 191 17.28 8.78 19.66
CA THR A 191 16.15 8.55 18.74
C THR A 191 14.87 8.27 19.50
N ARG A 192 14.56 9.07 20.53
CA ARG A 192 13.25 9.01 21.19
C ARG A 192 12.14 9.07 20.14
N PHE A 193 11.03 8.37 20.39
CA PHE A 193 9.80 8.51 19.59
C PHE A 193 9.12 9.87 19.88
N ASP A 194 9.90 10.95 19.88
CA ASP A 194 9.44 12.30 20.12
C ASP A 194 8.99 12.91 18.79
N ASN A 195 7.72 13.30 18.72
CA ASN A 195 7.10 13.99 17.58
C ASN A 195 7.11 13.16 16.28
N LYS A 196 6.99 11.83 16.37
CA LYS A 196 6.75 11.00 15.19
C LYS A 196 5.25 10.99 14.85
N GLU A 197 4.97 11.07 13.56
CA GLU A 197 3.64 11.02 12.99
C GLU A 197 3.36 9.61 12.45
N VAL A 198 2.22 9.03 12.81
CA VAL A 198 1.70 7.81 12.17
C VAL A 198 0.38 8.13 11.51
N LYS A 199 0.24 7.80 10.23
CA LYS A 199 -1.01 7.94 9.48
C LYS A 199 -1.65 6.59 9.27
N ILE A 200 -2.95 6.50 9.54
CA ILE A 200 -3.78 5.34 9.28
C ILE A 200 -4.91 5.78 8.37
N TYR A 201 -5.03 5.17 7.19
CA TYR A 201 -6.00 5.60 6.18
C TYR A 201 -6.53 4.42 5.36
N PRO A 202 -7.73 4.54 4.76
CA PRO A 202 -8.23 3.54 3.82
C PRO A 202 -7.41 3.58 2.54
N PHE A 203 -6.92 2.44 2.03
CA PHE A 203 -6.21 2.38 0.74
C PHE A 203 -7.02 3.07 -0.37
N SER A 204 -8.34 2.84 -0.37
CA SER A 204 -9.28 3.26 -1.41
C SER A 204 -9.73 4.73 -1.34
N LEU A 205 -9.27 5.52 -0.35
CA LEU A 205 -9.71 6.90 -0.12
C LEU A 205 -8.50 7.81 0.16
N ARG A 206 -8.23 8.80 -0.70
CA ARG A 206 -7.05 9.70 -0.53
C ARG A 206 -7.23 10.77 0.55
N THR A 207 -8.47 11.17 0.82
CA THR A 207 -8.75 12.43 1.54
C THR A 207 -8.98 12.27 3.03
N GLU A 208 -9.05 11.04 3.53
CA GLU A 208 -9.35 10.76 4.93
C GLU A 208 -8.24 9.93 5.55
N ALA A 209 -7.62 10.47 6.60
CA ALA A 209 -6.59 9.79 7.36
C ALA A 209 -6.73 10.14 8.85
N LEU A 210 -6.60 9.14 9.71
CA LEU A 210 -6.33 9.32 11.12
C LEU A 210 -4.84 9.59 11.30
N THR A 211 -4.51 10.78 11.77
CA THR A 211 -3.11 11.17 12.04
C THR A 211 -2.84 11.13 13.54
N LEU A 212 -1.95 10.23 13.96
CA LEU A 212 -1.51 10.07 15.33
C LEU A 212 -0.21 10.85 15.55
N ASN A 213 -0.31 11.94 16.31
CA ASN A 213 0.86 12.71 16.75
C ASN A 213 1.29 12.20 18.11
N ILE A 214 2.38 11.43 18.15
CA ILE A 214 2.80 10.73 19.37
C ILE A 214 3.98 11.49 19.98
N LYS A 215 3.82 11.83 21.26
CA LYS A 215 4.86 12.44 22.09
C LYS A 215 5.07 11.55 23.29
N THR A 216 6.28 11.04 23.45
CA THR A 216 6.63 10.21 24.60
C THR A 216 7.00 11.09 25.80
N ILE A 217 6.65 10.63 26.99
CA ILE A 217 6.99 11.32 28.24
C ILE A 217 7.97 10.42 28.99
N CYS A 218 9.26 10.60 28.68
CA CYS A 218 10.34 9.79 29.23
C CYS A 218 11.09 10.49 30.38
N ASP A 219 10.93 11.81 30.53
CA ASP A 219 11.60 12.59 31.59
C ASP A 219 10.65 12.98 32.71
N CYS A 220 11.18 13.04 33.93
CA CYS A 220 10.48 13.60 35.07
C CYS A 220 10.57 15.14 35.07
N PRO A 221 9.51 15.86 35.46
CA PRO A 221 9.51 17.33 35.51
C PRO A 221 10.64 17.94 36.37
N CYS A 222 11.09 17.23 37.40
CA CYS A 222 12.13 17.68 38.33
C CYS A 222 13.54 17.72 37.72
N LYS A 223 13.77 17.09 36.57
CA LYS A 223 15.10 16.98 35.94
C LYS A 223 15.63 18.35 35.45
N ASN A 224 14.72 19.31 35.22
CA ASN A 224 15.03 20.68 34.83
C ASN A 224 14.91 21.69 35.98
N GLN A 225 14.56 21.24 37.19
CA GLN A 225 14.57 22.11 38.37
C GLN A 225 15.99 22.12 38.94
N VAL A 226 16.77 23.12 38.53
CA VAL A 226 18.03 23.46 39.22
C VAL A 226 17.66 23.75 40.68
N ARG A 227 18.08 22.90 41.61
CA ARG A 227 18.03 23.22 43.04
C ARG A 227 18.92 24.45 43.25
N SER A 228 18.31 25.63 43.42
CA SER A 228 18.99 26.77 44.03
C SER A 228 19.30 26.39 45.47
N TYR A 229 20.57 26.11 45.74
CA TYR A 229 21.08 26.12 47.10
C TYR A 229 21.33 27.60 47.45
N ASP A 230 20.36 28.21 48.15
CA ASP A 230 20.57 29.40 48.96
C ASP A 230 20.72 28.98 50.43
#